data_AF-A0A7Y5WAP0-F1
#
_entry.id   AF-A0A7Y5WAP0-F1
#
_cell.length_a   1.000
_cell.length_b   1.000
_cell.length_c   1.000
_cell.angle_alpha   90.00
_cell.angle_beta   90.00
_cell.angle_gamma   90.00
#
_symmetry.space_group_name_H-M   'P 1'
#
loop_
_entity.id
_entity.type
_entity.pdbx_description
1 polymer ?
#
loop_
_entity_poly.entity_id
_entity_poly.type
_entity_poly.pdbx_seq_one_letter_code
_entity_poly.pdbx_strand_id
1 'polypeptide(L)'
;MKIRDRLAGFSFWLSEKIGLSLTEFRFLAGFVLLTSIALSVYVVYRNEQMTNDTRAFEKVDSIYRVITLSADSLTGSEKPVLPLKPVLKKVNLNTATLAELMTLPGVGEKTAEAIIRYRTEAGWFQSAAELENIPGLGPKKISKILPELVPDSLLSP
;
A
#
# COMPACT_ATOMS: atom_id res chain seq x y z
N MET A 1 15.94 -34.07 -37.50
CA MET A 1 16.36 -34.48 -36.14
C MET A 1 15.20 -34.20 -35.19
N LYS A 2 14.63 -35.21 -34.53
CA LYS A 2 13.38 -35.05 -33.77
C LYS A 2 13.69 -34.41 -32.41
N ILE A 3 12.89 -33.42 -32.00
CA ILE A 3 13.00 -32.68 -30.72
C ILE A 3 13.07 -33.64 -29.52
N ARG A 4 12.41 -34.80 -29.64
CA ARG A 4 12.42 -35.91 -28.68
C ARG A 4 13.83 -36.41 -28.35
N ASP A 5 14.73 -36.45 -29.33
CA ASP A 5 16.08 -36.99 -29.17
C ASP A 5 16.99 -36.02 -28.41
N ARG A 6 16.76 -34.71 -28.56
CA ARG A 6 17.50 -33.67 -27.82
C ARG A 6 17.08 -33.57 -26.35
N LEU A 7 15.79 -33.78 -26.05
CA LEU A 7 15.28 -33.81 -24.68
C LEU A 7 15.79 -35.03 -23.90
N ALA A 8 15.90 -36.19 -24.56
CA ALA A 8 16.46 -37.39 -23.95
C ALA A 8 17.93 -37.19 -23.54
N GLY A 9 18.77 -36.67 -24.44
CA GLY A 9 20.19 -36.39 -24.13
C GLY A 9 20.39 -35.36 -23.02
N PHE A 10 19.56 -34.31 -23.00
CA PHE A 10 19.57 -33.32 -21.93
C PHE A 10 19.18 -33.92 -20.57
N SER A 11 18.12 -34.74 -20.54
CA SER A 11 17.67 -35.39 -19.31
C SER A 11 18.71 -36.34 -18.70
N PHE A 12 19.47 -37.04 -19.56
CA PHE A 12 20.56 -37.92 -19.13
C PHE A 12 21.71 -37.11 -18.53
N TRP A 13 22.18 -36.06 -19.23
CA TRP A 13 23.22 -35.17 -18.73
C TRP A 13 22.83 -34.51 -17.39
N LEU A 14 21.56 -34.11 -17.25
CA LEU A 14 21.05 -33.46 -16.06
C LEU A 14 20.96 -34.42 -14.86
N SER A 15 20.51 -35.66 -15.10
CA SER A 15 20.49 -36.70 -14.07
C SER A 15 21.89 -37.06 -13.60
N GLU A 16 22.87 -37.11 -14.50
CA GLU A 16 24.25 -37.47 -14.15
C GLU A 16 24.98 -36.34 -13.40
N LYS A 17 24.68 -35.08 -13.71
CA LYS A 17 25.33 -33.92 -13.06
C LYS A 17 24.62 -33.42 -11.82
N ILE A 18 23.29 -33.52 -11.76
CA ILE A 18 22.46 -32.92 -10.70
C ILE A 18 21.78 -34.02 -9.85
N GLY A 19 21.76 -35.27 -10.30
CA GLY A 19 21.16 -36.39 -9.57
C GLY A 19 19.63 -36.47 -9.66
N LEU A 20 18.98 -35.55 -10.39
CA LEU A 20 17.53 -35.50 -10.53
C LEU A 20 17.00 -36.44 -11.62
N SER A 21 15.96 -37.20 -11.29
CA SER A 21 15.22 -38.07 -12.20
C SER A 21 14.18 -37.33 -13.06
N LEU A 22 13.70 -37.96 -14.14
CA LEU A 22 12.64 -37.41 -15.00
C LEU A 22 11.36 -37.05 -14.24
N THR A 23 11.03 -37.85 -13.22
CA THR A 23 9.84 -37.66 -12.39
C THR A 23 9.98 -36.41 -11.53
N GLU A 24 11.14 -36.23 -10.89
CA GLU A 24 11.44 -35.04 -10.08
C GLU A 24 11.49 -33.77 -10.94
N PHE A 25 12.00 -33.86 -12.18
CA PHE A 25 11.96 -32.75 -13.12
C PHE A 25 10.52 -32.31 -13.44
N ARG A 26 9.60 -33.26 -13.64
CA ARG A 26 8.19 -32.94 -13.91
C ARG A 26 7.53 -32.24 -12.71
N PHE A 27 7.84 -32.68 -11.49
CA PHE A 27 7.38 -32.00 -10.28
C PHE A 27 7.97 -30.61 -10.13
N LEU A 28 9.27 -30.45 -10.38
CA LEU A 28 9.96 -29.17 -10.29
C LEU A 28 9.44 -28.16 -11.32
N ALA A 29 9.27 -28.59 -12.57
CA ALA A 29 8.68 -27.75 -13.62
C ALA A 29 7.24 -27.33 -13.28
N GLY A 30 6.44 -28.25 -12.74
CA GLY A 30 5.09 -27.94 -12.26
C GLY A 30 5.09 -26.96 -11.09
N PHE A 31 6.01 -27.12 -10.13
CA PHE A 31 6.15 -26.22 -8.99
C PHE A 31 6.54 -24.80 -9.42
N VAL A 32 7.51 -24.66 -10.34
CA VAL A 32 7.93 -23.36 -10.88
C VAL A 32 6.78 -22.67 -11.63
N LEU A 33 5.98 -23.42 -12.38
CA LEU A 33 4.78 -22.89 -13.04
C LEU A 33 3.74 -22.43 -12.01
N LEU A 34 3.48 -23.23 -10.98
CA LEU A 34 2.55 -22.90 -9.90
C LEU A 34 2.98 -21.63 -9.15
N THR A 35 4.25 -21.51 -8.77
CA THR A 35 4.75 -20.33 -8.07
C THR A 35 4.75 -19.10 -8.97
N SER A 36 5.07 -19.25 -10.26
CA SER A 36 4.98 -18.16 -11.23
C SER A 36 3.54 -17.66 -11.40
N ILE A 37 2.56 -18.56 -11.50
CA ILE A 37 1.13 -18.22 -11.57
C ILE A 37 0.67 -17.56 -10.27
N ALA A 38 0.99 -18.15 -9.11
CA ALA A 38 0.62 -17.60 -7.81
C ALA A 38 1.21 -16.19 -7.60
N LEU A 39 2.45 -15.97 -8.01
CA LEU A 39 3.09 -14.66 -7.97
C LEU A 39 2.41 -13.68 -8.93
N SER A 40 2.07 -14.12 -10.15
CA SER A 40 1.33 -13.30 -11.11
C SER A 40 -0.03 -12.88 -10.58
N VAL A 41 -0.78 -13.80 -9.96
CA VAL A 41 -2.06 -13.51 -9.30
C VAL A 41 -1.88 -12.53 -8.14
N TYR A 42 -0.86 -12.74 -7.30
CA TYR A 42 -0.54 -11.82 -6.20
C TYR A 42 -0.24 -10.40 -6.70
N VAL A 43 0.57 -10.29 -7.77
CA VAL A 43 0.90 -8.99 -8.39
C VAL A 43 -0.34 -8.32 -8.95
N VAL A 44 -1.21 -9.05 -9.66
CA VAL A 44 -2.46 -8.51 -10.21
C VAL A 44 -3.40 -8.05 -9.10
N TYR A 45 -3.61 -8.89 -8.08
CA TYR A 45 -4.44 -8.58 -6.91
C TYR A 45 -3.95 -7.31 -6.18
N ARG A 46 -2.63 -7.14 -6.02
CA ARG A 46 -2.05 -5.92 -5.44
C ARG A 46 -2.28 -4.69 -6.33
N ASN A 47 -2.19 -4.85 -7.65
CA ASN A 47 -2.34 -3.73 -8.59
C ASN A 47 -3.79 -3.22 -8.66
N GLU A 48 -4.77 -4.10 -8.50
CA GLU A 48 -6.20 -3.76 -8.61
C GLU A 48 -6.67 -2.84 -7.47
N GLN A 49 -6.10 -3.00 -6.27
CA GLN A 49 -6.33 -2.09 -5.13
C GLN A 49 -5.91 -0.63 -5.41
N MET A 50 -4.94 -0.39 -6.31
CA MET A 50 -4.42 0.95 -6.62
C MET A 50 -5.30 1.74 -7.62
N THR A 51 -6.11 1.05 -8.43
CA THR A 51 -6.95 1.70 -9.48
C THR A 51 -8.28 2.24 -8.96
N ASN A 52 -8.78 1.72 -7.83
CA ASN A 52 -10.08 2.14 -7.29
C ASN A 52 -10.00 3.47 -6.50
N ASP A 53 -8.80 3.94 -6.15
CA ASP A 53 -8.61 5.21 -5.43
C ASP A 53 -8.66 6.44 -6.37
N THR A 54 -8.45 6.26 -7.67
CA THR A 54 -8.44 7.37 -8.64
C THR A 54 -9.82 8.01 -8.82
N ARG A 55 -10.91 7.27 -8.56
CA ARG A 55 -12.29 7.79 -8.61
C ARG A 55 -12.61 8.79 -7.51
N ALA A 56 -11.91 8.71 -6.37
CA ALA A 56 -12.09 9.66 -5.28
C ALA A 56 -11.49 11.03 -5.65
N PHE A 57 -10.33 11.04 -6.32
CA PHE A 57 -9.67 12.27 -6.76
C PHE A 57 -10.41 12.99 -7.90
N GLU A 58 -11.01 12.26 -8.85
CA GLU A 58 -11.84 12.86 -9.92
C GLU A 58 -13.08 13.57 -9.35
N LYS A 59 -13.70 12.98 -8.32
CA LYS A 59 -14.85 13.58 -7.64
C LYS A 59 -14.46 14.86 -6.89
N VAL A 60 -13.27 14.87 -6.27
CA VAL A 60 -12.73 16.03 -5.56
C VAL A 60 -12.42 17.18 -6.54
N ASP A 61 -11.79 16.91 -7.68
CA ASP A 61 -11.48 17.91 -8.71
C ASP A 61 -12.76 18.58 -9.27
N SER A 62 -13.81 17.78 -9.49
CA SER A 62 -15.10 18.29 -9.95
C SER A 62 -15.76 19.26 -8.95
N ILE A 63 -15.61 19.01 -7.65
CA ILE A 63 -16.13 19.88 -6.58
C ILE A 63 -15.35 21.19 -6.54
N TYR A 64 -14.03 21.15 -6.68
CA TYR A 64 -13.21 22.37 -6.74
C TYR A 64 -13.59 23.24 -7.93
N ARG A 65 -13.88 22.66 -9.11
CA ARG A 65 -14.26 23.43 -10.31
C ARG A 65 -15.58 24.18 -10.18
N VAL A 66 -16.58 23.59 -9.51
CA VAL A 66 -17.90 24.23 -9.30
C VAL A 66 -17.80 25.39 -8.31
N ILE A 67 -16.98 25.24 -7.26
CA ILE A 67 -16.75 26.29 -6.26
C ILE A 67 -15.97 27.46 -6.88
N THR A 68 -14.95 27.19 -7.69
CA THR A 68 -14.13 28.23 -8.33
C THR A 68 -14.87 28.97 -9.44
N LEU A 69 -15.65 28.28 -10.29
CA LEU A 69 -16.47 28.93 -11.32
C LEU A 69 -17.58 29.83 -10.74
N SER A 70 -18.05 29.53 -9.53
CA SER A 70 -19.04 30.35 -8.82
C SER A 70 -18.41 31.54 -8.10
N ALA A 71 -17.12 31.48 -7.78
CA ALA A 71 -16.38 32.53 -7.08
C ALA A 71 -16.03 33.73 -7.98
N ASP A 72 -15.84 33.52 -9.29
CA ASP A 72 -15.54 34.62 -10.23
C ASP A 72 -16.74 35.55 -10.50
N SER A 73 -17.97 35.10 -10.21
CA SER A 73 -19.20 35.88 -10.47
C SER A 73 -19.63 36.75 -9.29
N LEU A 74 -19.05 36.54 -8.10
CA LEU A 74 -19.38 37.27 -6.89
C LEU A 74 -18.10 37.82 -6.28
N THR A 75 -17.99 39.15 -6.25
CA THR A 75 -17.10 39.98 -5.43
C THR A 75 -15.84 40.56 -6.09
N GLY A 76 -16.00 41.79 -6.58
CA GLY A 76 -15.01 42.82 -6.29
C GLY A 76 -14.96 43.07 -4.78
N SER A 77 -13.76 43.34 -4.26
CA SER A 77 -13.48 43.71 -2.87
C SER A 77 -13.81 42.65 -1.82
N GLU A 78 -12.97 41.61 -1.72
CA GLU A 78 -12.47 41.19 -0.41
C GLU A 78 -11.08 40.58 -0.53
N LYS A 79 -10.26 40.83 0.50
CA LYS A 79 -8.81 40.57 0.61
C LYS A 79 -8.43 39.14 0.18
N PRO A 80 -7.21 38.92 -0.33
CA PRO A 80 -6.78 37.61 -0.83
C PRO A 80 -6.94 36.57 0.27
N VAL A 81 -7.94 35.70 0.12
CA VAL A 81 -8.11 34.52 0.96
C VAL A 81 -6.93 33.62 0.61
N LEU A 82 -5.97 33.56 1.54
CA LEU A 82 -4.81 32.67 1.50
C LEU A 82 -5.25 31.28 0.99
N PRO A 83 -4.46 30.62 0.12
CA PRO A 83 -4.81 29.31 -0.42
C PRO A 83 -5.23 28.40 0.73
N LEU A 84 -6.47 27.91 0.68
CA LEU A 84 -7.00 26.99 1.66
C LEU A 84 -6.05 25.80 1.73
N LYS A 85 -5.24 25.79 2.80
CA LYS A 85 -4.43 24.67 3.22
C LYS A 85 -5.36 23.45 3.16
N PRO A 86 -5.06 22.39 2.39
CA PRO A 86 -5.95 21.24 2.29
C PRO A 86 -6.26 20.83 3.72
N VAL A 87 -7.56 20.78 4.07
CA VAL A 87 -8.00 20.41 5.41
C VAL A 87 -7.40 19.04 5.65
N LEU A 88 -6.33 19.01 6.45
CA LEU A 88 -5.57 17.80 6.73
C LEU A 88 -6.56 16.87 7.42
N LYS A 89 -7.03 15.88 6.65
CA LYS A 89 -7.91 14.84 7.13
C LYS A 89 -7.09 14.09 8.17
N LYS A 90 -7.33 14.40 9.44
CA LYS A 90 -6.59 13.79 10.53
C LYS A 90 -6.76 12.27 10.45
N VAL A 91 -5.66 11.55 10.65
CA VAL A 91 -5.59 10.10 10.46
C VAL A 91 -5.80 9.40 11.80
N ASN A 92 -6.64 8.37 11.83
CA ASN A 92 -6.85 7.55 13.03
C ASN A 92 -5.99 6.27 12.94
N LEU A 93 -5.09 6.04 13.90
CA LEU A 93 -4.20 4.86 13.88
C LEU A 93 -4.95 3.52 13.93
N ASN A 94 -6.08 3.46 14.64
CA ASN A 94 -6.85 2.23 14.84
C ASN A 94 -7.65 1.82 13.61
N THR A 95 -8.10 2.80 12.82
CA THR A 95 -9.02 2.56 11.69
C THR A 95 -8.43 2.92 10.32
N ALA A 96 -7.35 3.69 10.26
CA ALA A 96 -6.77 4.14 8.99
C ALA A 96 -6.33 2.97 8.12
N THR A 97 -6.50 3.18 6.82
CA THR A 97 -5.97 2.31 5.77
C THR A 97 -4.47 2.52 5.56
N LEU A 98 -3.83 1.61 4.85
CA LEU A 98 -2.39 1.73 4.52
C LEU A 98 -2.10 3.04 3.77
N ALA A 99 -2.93 3.40 2.80
CA ALA A 99 -2.78 4.64 2.03
C ALA A 99 -2.90 5.88 2.94
N GLU A 100 -3.88 5.91 3.85
CA GLU A 100 -4.07 7.01 4.80
C GLU A 100 -2.91 7.11 5.82
N LEU A 101 -2.31 5.98 6.23
CA LEU A 101 -1.13 6.01 7.07
C LEU A 101 0.10 6.55 6.31
N MET A 102 0.21 6.26 5.02
CA MET A 102 1.31 6.76 4.18
C MET A 102 1.22 8.27 3.88
N THR A 103 0.09 8.92 4.12
CA THR A 103 0.01 10.39 4.05
C THR A 103 0.70 11.07 5.23
N LEU A 104 1.04 10.31 6.29
CA LEU A 104 1.70 10.85 7.48
C LEU A 104 3.18 11.17 7.21
N PRO A 105 3.70 12.27 7.76
CA PRO A 105 5.06 12.72 7.49
C PRO A 105 6.10 11.72 8.00
N GLY A 106 6.89 11.16 7.08
CA GLY A 106 7.96 10.20 7.40
C GLY A 106 7.48 8.76 7.62
N VAL A 107 6.21 8.47 7.30
CA VAL A 107 5.65 7.12 7.22
C VAL A 107 5.65 6.67 5.76
N GLY A 108 6.46 5.65 5.46
CA GLY A 108 6.43 4.96 4.17
C GLY A 108 5.69 3.63 4.28
N GLU A 109 5.57 2.91 3.16
CA GLU A 109 4.85 1.62 3.07
C GLU A 109 5.22 0.65 4.19
N LYS A 110 6.52 0.37 4.38
CA LYS A 110 7.01 -0.55 5.44
C LYS A 110 6.61 -0.12 6.86
N THR A 111 6.56 1.19 7.11
CA THR A 111 6.19 1.73 8.42
C THR A 111 4.68 1.67 8.61
N ALA A 112 3.90 1.99 7.57
CA ALA A 112 2.44 1.84 7.58
C ALA A 112 2.01 0.39 7.81
N GLU A 113 2.66 -0.57 7.13
CA GLU A 113 2.45 -2.00 7.37
C GLU A 113 2.77 -2.39 8.82
N ALA A 114 3.85 -1.85 9.38
CA ALA A 114 4.23 -2.14 10.76
C ALA A 114 3.20 -1.59 11.77
N ILE A 115 2.59 -0.43 11.52
CA ILE A 115 1.49 0.12 12.33
C ILE A 115 0.26 -0.81 12.27
N ILE A 116 -0.12 -1.26 11.07
CA ILE A 116 -1.26 -2.17 10.88
C ILE A 116 -1.00 -3.52 11.56
N ARG A 117 0.21 -4.06 11.43
CA ARG A 117 0.60 -5.30 12.09
C ARG A 117 0.54 -5.15 13.61
N TYR A 118 1.07 -4.06 14.16
CA TYR A 118 1.01 -3.79 15.59
C TYR A 118 -0.42 -3.79 16.11
N ARG A 119 -1.36 -3.11 15.44
CA ARG A 119 -2.76 -3.10 15.91
C ARG A 119 -3.48 -4.45 15.78
N THR A 120 -2.98 -5.33 14.91
CA THR A 120 -3.51 -6.69 14.71
C THR A 120 -2.98 -7.66 15.77
N GLU A 121 -1.73 -7.48 16.21
CA GLU A 121 -1.05 -8.38 17.15
C GLU A 121 -1.19 -7.92 18.62
N ALA A 122 -0.97 -6.62 18.88
CA ALA A 122 -1.02 -6.02 20.22
C ALA A 122 -2.40 -5.48 20.60
N GLY A 123 -3.29 -5.32 19.60
CA GLY A 123 -4.60 -4.68 19.78
C GLY A 123 -4.56 -3.18 19.49
N TRP A 124 -5.65 -2.48 19.77
CA TRP A 124 -5.78 -1.05 19.44
C TRP A 124 -4.75 -0.19 20.17
N PHE A 125 -4.26 0.84 19.50
CA PHE A 125 -3.42 1.86 20.10
C PHE A 125 -4.22 2.60 21.17
N GLN A 126 -3.77 2.51 22.42
CA GLN A 126 -4.38 3.26 23.52
C GLN A 126 -3.78 4.66 23.62
N SER A 127 -2.53 4.80 23.20
CA SER A 127 -1.79 6.04 23.23
C SER A 127 -0.90 6.17 21.99
N ALA A 128 -0.61 7.41 21.61
CA ALA A 128 0.35 7.66 20.54
C ALA A 128 1.81 7.38 20.97
N ALA A 129 2.08 7.14 22.26
CA ALA A 129 3.39 6.72 22.76
C ALA A 129 3.74 5.30 22.30
N GLU A 130 2.74 4.44 22.07
CA GLU A 130 2.94 3.08 21.55
C GLU A 130 3.51 3.06 20.13
N LEU A 131 3.49 4.20 19.40
CA LEU A 131 4.18 4.35 18.12
C LEU A 131 5.70 4.16 18.23
N GLU A 132 6.29 4.30 19.41
CA GLU A 132 7.72 4.03 19.66
C GLU A 132 8.06 2.54 19.50
N ASN A 133 7.07 1.65 19.66
CA ASN A 133 7.24 0.21 19.45
C ASN A 133 7.30 -0.16 17.96
N ILE A 134 7.01 0.78 17.06
CA ILE A 134 6.96 0.52 15.62
C ILE A 134 8.36 0.65 15.00
N PRO A 135 8.90 -0.39 14.36
CA PRO A 135 10.21 -0.33 13.75
C PRO A 135 10.26 0.72 12.63
N GLY A 136 11.25 1.62 12.71
CA GLY A 136 11.46 2.69 11.72
C GLY A 136 10.73 4.01 12.03
N LEU A 137 9.99 4.07 13.13
CA LEU A 137 9.42 5.29 13.73
C LEU A 137 10.29 5.76 14.89
N GLY A 138 11.15 6.75 14.60
CA GLY A 138 11.94 7.41 15.64
C GLY A 138 11.20 8.61 16.25
N PRO A 139 11.67 9.14 17.40
CA PRO A 139 11.01 10.23 18.13
C PRO A 139 10.79 11.46 17.24
N LYS A 140 11.76 11.81 16.38
CA LYS A 140 11.63 12.92 15.41
C LYS A 140 10.46 12.78 14.44
N LYS A 141 10.11 11.55 14.05
CA LYS A 141 8.99 11.29 13.14
C LYS A 141 7.68 11.32 13.93
N ILE A 142 7.66 10.69 15.10
CA ILE A 142 6.49 10.64 16.00
C ILE A 142 6.04 12.06 16.33
N SER A 143 6.95 12.97 16.69
CA SER A 143 6.63 14.38 16.98
C SER A 143 5.92 15.10 15.83
N LYS A 144 6.18 14.70 14.57
CA LYS A 144 5.54 15.29 13.38
C LYS A 144 4.18 14.65 13.07
N ILE A 145 3.97 13.42 13.52
CA ILE A 145 2.75 12.64 13.25
C ILE A 145 1.68 12.97 14.28
N LEU A 146 2.04 13.12 15.56
CA LEU A 146 1.12 13.46 16.65
C LEU A 146 0.07 14.54 16.31
N PRO A 147 0.42 15.70 15.71
CA PRO A 147 -0.58 16.74 15.38
C PRO A 147 -1.57 16.34 14.27
N GLU A 148 -1.21 15.38 13.43
CA GLU A 148 -2.01 14.87 12.30
C GLU A 148 -2.98 13.76 12.73
N LEU A 149 -2.93 13.31 13.98
CA LEU A 149 -3.76 12.22 14.47
C LEU A 149 -5.08 12.72 15.09
N VAL A 150 -6.12 11.91 14.97
CA VAL A 150 -7.41 12.09 15.67
C VAL A 150 -7.58 11.04 16.76
N PRO A 151 -8.13 11.43 17.93
CA PRO A 151 -8.63 10.48 18.91
C PRO A 151 -9.80 9.66 18.34
N ASP A 152 -9.86 8.40 18.74
CA ASP A 152 -10.87 7.42 18.28
C ASP A 152 -12.32 7.88 18.57
N SER A 153 -12.52 8.71 19.59
CA SER A 153 -13.81 9.23 20.03
C SER A 153 -14.49 10.20 19.05
N LEU A 154 -13.83 10.62 17.97
CA LEU A 154 -14.34 11.61 17.00
C LEU A 154 -14.74 11.03 15.64
N LEU A 155 -14.70 9.70 15.48
CA LEU A 155 -15.01 9.02 14.20
C LEU A 155 -16.10 7.94 14.30
N SER A 156 -16.79 7.81 15.44
CA SER A 156 -18.04 7.04 15.49
C SER A 156 -19.19 7.86 14.87
N PRO A 157 -19.89 7.34 13.85
CA PRO A 157 -21.11 7.96 13.32
C PRO A 157 -22.27 7.95 14.32
#